data_AF-A0ABD2MFN1-F1
#
_entry.id   AF-A0ABD2MFN1-F1
#
_cell.length_a   1.000
_cell.length_b   1.000
_cell.length_c   1.000
_cell.angle_alpha   90.00
_cell.angle_beta   90.00
_cell.angle_gamma   90.00
#
_symmetry.space_group_name_H-M   'P 1'
#
loop_
_entity.id
_entity.type
_entity.pdbx_description
1 polymer ?
#
loop_
_entity_poly.entity_id
_entity_poly.type
_entity_poly.pdbx_seq_one_letter_code
_entity_poly.pdbx_strand_id
1 'polypeptide(L)'
;MPQQDLLLYLKKYSPKVAKIDKLSGDEDVQKKYEIQCSLAKNLKLTSNIKEFLPDLLEYCHGDVLRSSLPSLYSSFYRIPVNQLYSALEKISMNAVSVRKHAIFLSSLLLPLDELLLKYQGIQYEKNSSVKQHIFLSCYKFFAKNNLPECWPILRDYIDHLEKNQKDVLKVIIQVSQVPKQYRPIFIEHVWFILNKLKKENVKLDENMNSLLNNLKKQDIICLKDTFCMDLIESNLFGIDECSMEDSVFDFVRKFLLYGGNSKNKISFCSKLFMISNRNSGIKMKVKLKP
;
A
#
# COMPACT_ATOMS: atom_id res chain seq x y z
N MET A 1 2.63 40.30 10.36
CA MET A 1 1.56 40.46 11.35
C MET A 1 2.14 40.10 12.70
N PRO A 2 1.93 40.91 13.75
CA PRO A 2 2.25 40.54 15.13
C PRO A 2 1.63 39.19 15.49
N GLN A 3 2.29 38.40 16.35
CA GLN A 3 1.84 37.03 16.66
C GLN A 3 0.49 37.00 17.41
N GLN A 4 0.27 37.97 18.30
CA GLN A 4 -1.00 38.09 19.03
C GLN A 4 -2.18 38.38 18.10
N ASP A 5 -1.99 39.29 17.14
CA ASP A 5 -3.02 39.57 16.11
C ASP A 5 -3.31 38.32 15.29
N LEU A 6 -2.28 37.57 14.88
CA LEU A 6 -2.46 36.35 14.12
C LEU A 6 -3.31 35.32 14.88
N LEU A 7 -3.10 35.16 16.18
CA LEU A 7 -3.90 34.25 17.02
C LEU A 7 -5.38 34.68 17.05
N LEU A 8 -5.65 35.99 17.15
CA LEU A 8 -7.01 36.53 17.09
C LEU A 8 -7.67 36.24 15.73
N TYR A 9 -6.93 36.40 14.63
CA TYR A 9 -7.42 36.07 13.29
C TYR A 9 -7.71 34.57 13.13
N LEU A 10 -6.85 33.69 13.64
CA LEU A 10 -7.10 32.23 13.59
C LEU A 10 -8.38 31.86 14.32
N LYS A 11 -8.58 32.40 15.52
CA LYS A 11 -9.80 32.13 16.30
C LYS A 11 -11.05 32.69 15.61
N LYS A 12 -10.96 33.91 15.09
CA LYS A 12 -12.06 34.57 14.36
C LYS A 12 -12.48 33.81 13.11
N TYR A 13 -11.51 33.28 12.37
CA TYR A 13 -11.73 32.61 11.09
C TYR A 13 -11.70 31.08 11.16
N SER A 14 -11.71 30.49 12.36
CA SER A 14 -11.67 29.03 12.51
C SER A 14 -12.78 28.34 11.68
N PRO A 15 -12.44 27.30 10.90
CA PRO A 15 -13.42 26.59 10.08
C PRO A 15 -14.44 25.88 10.97
N LYS A 16 -15.73 26.21 10.78
CA LYS A 16 -16.85 25.61 11.53
C LYS A 16 -17.55 24.49 10.78
N VAL A 17 -17.35 24.43 9.47
CA VAL A 17 -18.03 23.50 8.58
C VAL A 17 -16.98 22.84 7.68
N ALA A 18 -17.09 21.52 7.52
CA ALA A 18 -16.11 20.76 6.76
C ALA A 18 -16.22 20.93 5.23
N LYS A 19 -17.41 21.19 4.71
CA LYS A 19 -17.65 21.43 3.28
C LYS A 19 -18.17 22.84 3.08
N ILE A 20 -17.61 23.53 2.10
CA ILE A 20 -18.01 24.88 1.73
C ILE A 20 -18.77 24.82 0.43
N ASP A 21 -19.94 25.45 0.41
CA ASP A 21 -20.75 25.55 -0.79
C ASP A 21 -20.19 26.65 -1.70
N LYS A 22 -19.31 26.23 -2.62
CA LYS A 22 -18.68 27.11 -3.61
C LYS A 22 -19.65 27.57 -4.72
N LEU A 23 -20.83 26.98 -4.81
CA LEU A 23 -21.82 27.27 -5.86
C LEU A 23 -22.94 28.18 -5.36
N SER A 24 -22.96 28.48 -4.06
CA SER A 24 -23.94 29.37 -3.44
C SER A 24 -23.95 30.79 -4.02
N GLY A 25 -22.87 31.21 -4.71
CA GLY A 25 -22.71 32.58 -5.21
C GLY A 25 -22.49 33.62 -4.10
N ASP A 26 -22.35 33.17 -2.85
CA ASP A 26 -22.12 34.03 -1.69
C ASP A 26 -20.63 34.43 -1.62
N GLU A 27 -20.35 35.68 -1.98
CA GLU A 27 -18.99 36.25 -1.97
C GLU A 27 -18.37 36.24 -0.57
N ASP A 28 -19.16 36.39 0.51
CA ASP A 28 -18.65 36.42 1.88
C ASP A 28 -18.19 35.02 2.32
N VAL A 29 -18.92 33.97 1.93
CA VAL A 29 -18.51 32.57 2.16
C VAL A 29 -17.19 32.26 1.45
N GLN A 30 -17.07 32.66 0.19
CA GLN A 30 -15.87 32.44 -0.61
C GLN A 30 -14.67 33.23 -0.05
N LYS A 31 -14.86 34.50 0.28
CA LYS A 31 -13.82 35.35 0.89
C LYS A 31 -13.37 34.80 2.25
N LYS A 32 -14.31 34.32 3.07
CA LYS A 32 -13.99 33.69 4.35
C LYS A 32 -13.14 32.42 4.16
N TYR A 33 -13.49 31.59 3.18
CA TYR A 33 -12.72 30.39 2.84
C TYR A 33 -11.30 30.71 2.37
N GLU A 34 -11.14 31.75 1.55
CA GLU A 34 -9.82 32.20 1.07
C GLU A 34 -8.94 32.69 2.23
N ILE A 35 -9.53 33.45 3.16
CA ILE A 35 -8.86 33.86 4.39
C ILE A 35 -8.44 32.63 5.20
N GLN A 36 -9.33 31.66 5.38
CA GLN A 36 -9.04 30.41 6.08
C GLN A 36 -7.86 29.65 5.47
N CYS A 37 -7.87 29.47 4.14
CA CYS A 37 -6.79 28.80 3.42
C CYS A 37 -5.47 29.55 3.55
N SER A 38 -5.50 30.88 3.43
CA SER A 38 -4.32 31.73 3.54
C SER A 38 -3.72 31.66 4.95
N LEU A 39 -4.54 31.77 5.99
CA LEU A 39 -4.09 31.63 7.38
C LEU A 39 -3.47 30.25 7.59
N ALA A 40 -4.20 29.18 7.27
CA ALA A 40 -3.74 27.81 7.46
C ALA A 40 -2.40 27.52 6.76
N LYS A 41 -2.23 27.96 5.52
CA LYS A 41 -1.03 27.72 4.70
C LYS A 41 0.20 28.46 5.23
N ASN A 42 0.01 29.62 5.84
CA ASN A 42 1.10 30.51 6.25
C ASN A 42 1.54 30.28 7.70
N LEU A 43 0.84 29.46 8.50
CA LEU A 43 1.24 29.16 9.88
C LEU A 43 2.64 28.54 10.00
N LYS A 44 3.14 27.85 8.97
CA LYS A 44 4.53 27.36 8.92
C LYS A 44 5.59 28.46 9.11
N LEU A 45 5.26 29.72 8.82
CA LEU A 45 6.17 30.87 8.91
C LEU A 45 6.28 31.43 10.34
N THR A 46 5.44 30.97 11.26
CA THR A 46 5.48 31.42 12.65
C THR A 46 6.71 30.87 13.37
N SER A 47 7.33 31.68 14.24
CA SER A 47 8.44 31.22 15.10
C SER A 47 7.93 30.44 16.32
N ASN A 48 6.80 30.85 16.92
CA ASN A 48 6.23 30.21 18.10
C ASN A 48 5.21 29.10 17.78
N ILE A 49 5.67 28.05 17.11
CA ILE A 49 4.73 27.03 16.59
C ILE A 49 3.93 26.31 17.67
N LYS A 50 4.47 26.19 18.89
CA LYS A 50 3.81 25.50 20.01
C LYS A 50 2.50 26.20 20.39
N GLU A 51 2.50 27.53 20.36
CA GLU A 51 1.33 28.34 20.71
C GLU A 51 0.22 28.21 19.66
N PHE A 52 0.58 28.14 18.37
CA PHE A 52 -0.37 28.06 17.27
C PHE A 52 -0.82 26.64 16.91
N LEU A 53 -0.18 25.60 17.47
CA LEU A 53 -0.47 24.22 17.12
C LEU A 53 -1.94 23.84 17.37
N PRO A 54 -2.58 24.17 18.52
CA PRO A 54 -3.97 23.83 18.76
C PRO A 54 -4.91 24.41 17.68
N ASP A 55 -4.72 25.67 17.32
CA ASP A 55 -5.50 26.34 16.28
C ASP A 55 -5.22 25.71 14.91
N LEU A 56 -3.96 25.44 14.56
CA LEU A 56 -3.61 24.76 13.30
C LEU A 56 -4.35 23.42 13.15
N LEU A 57 -4.45 22.63 14.23
CA LEU A 57 -5.15 21.36 14.22
C LEU A 57 -6.65 21.51 13.94
N GLU A 58 -7.28 22.62 14.35
CA GLU A 58 -8.66 22.95 13.99
C GLU A 58 -8.79 23.24 12.49
N TYR A 59 -7.74 23.74 11.82
CA TYR A 59 -7.75 23.96 10.37
C TYR A 59 -7.45 22.68 9.56
N CYS A 60 -7.13 21.56 10.21
CA CYS A 60 -6.85 20.28 9.57
C CYS A 60 -8.12 19.44 9.39
N HIS A 61 -9.15 20.00 8.76
CA HIS A 61 -10.33 19.26 8.37
C HIS A 61 -10.98 19.82 7.10
N GLY A 62 -11.86 19.01 6.49
CA GLY A 62 -12.71 19.47 5.39
C GLY A 62 -11.95 20.00 4.17
N ASP A 63 -12.53 21.00 3.52
CA ASP A 63 -11.98 21.66 2.33
C ASP A 63 -10.68 22.45 2.63
N VAL A 64 -10.49 22.87 3.89
CA VAL A 64 -9.31 23.64 4.31
C VAL A 64 -8.09 22.74 4.53
N LEU A 65 -8.29 21.43 4.73
CA LEU A 65 -7.23 20.45 5.00
C LEU A 65 -6.06 20.59 4.03
N ARG A 66 -6.32 20.64 2.71
CA ARG A 66 -5.26 20.71 1.70
C ARG A 66 -4.36 21.94 1.89
N SER A 67 -4.93 23.05 2.30
CA SER A 67 -4.20 24.30 2.57
C SER A 67 -3.44 24.26 3.89
N SER A 68 -3.92 23.52 4.90
CA SER A 68 -3.25 23.39 6.19
C SER A 68 -2.09 22.40 6.18
N LEU A 69 -2.06 21.42 5.27
CA LEU A 69 -1.01 20.38 5.23
C LEU A 69 0.43 20.91 5.29
N PRO A 70 0.87 21.92 4.49
CA PRO A 70 2.25 22.41 4.56
C PRO A 70 2.63 22.93 5.95
N SER A 71 1.69 23.59 6.63
CA SER A 71 1.88 24.03 8.01
C SER A 71 1.87 22.88 8.99
N LEU A 72 0.95 21.92 8.84
CA LEU A 72 0.90 20.73 9.68
C LEU A 72 2.25 19.99 9.66
N TYR A 73 2.76 19.68 8.47
CA TYR A 73 4.04 19.01 8.31
C TYR A 73 5.20 19.80 8.93
N SER A 74 5.36 21.07 8.55
CA SER A 74 6.42 21.94 9.10
C SER A 74 6.37 22.01 10.63
N SER A 75 5.17 22.07 11.19
CA SER A 75 4.97 22.19 12.65
C SER A 75 5.39 20.93 13.39
N PHE A 76 5.03 19.76 12.87
CA PHE A 76 5.33 18.48 13.51
C PHE A 76 6.85 18.19 13.57
N TYR A 77 7.64 18.74 12.65
CA TYR A 77 9.11 18.68 12.72
C TYR A 77 9.74 19.67 13.72
N ARG A 78 8.98 20.66 14.20
CA ARG A 78 9.48 21.76 15.04
C ARG A 78 8.96 21.71 16.48
N ILE A 79 8.05 20.80 16.79
CA ILE A 79 7.48 20.67 18.13
C ILE A 79 8.27 19.65 18.97
N PRO A 80 8.28 19.81 20.31
CA PRO A 80 8.88 18.83 21.19
C PRO A 80 8.16 17.48 21.13
N VAL A 81 8.92 16.41 21.37
CA VAL A 81 8.43 15.02 21.32
C VAL A 81 7.19 14.80 22.22
N ASN A 82 7.15 15.37 23.43
CA ASN A 82 5.99 15.22 24.32
C ASN A 82 4.69 15.83 23.75
N GLN A 83 4.81 16.91 22.96
CA GLN A 83 3.64 17.50 22.28
C GLN A 83 3.30 16.75 21.00
N LEU A 84 4.31 16.17 20.32
CA LEU A 84 4.12 15.39 19.10
C LEU A 84 3.13 14.23 19.30
N TYR A 85 3.28 13.46 20.38
CA TYR A 85 2.37 12.35 20.67
C TYR A 85 0.92 12.82 20.82
N SER A 86 0.67 13.82 21.65
CA SER A 86 -0.68 14.37 21.84
C SER A 86 -1.27 14.94 20.55
N ALA A 87 -0.44 15.58 19.71
CA ALA A 87 -0.89 16.16 18.45
C ALA A 87 -1.23 15.06 17.43
N LEU A 88 -0.40 14.02 17.32
CA LEU A 88 -0.64 12.84 16.49
C LEU A 88 -1.91 12.11 16.91
N GLU A 89 -2.12 11.94 18.22
CA GLU A 89 -3.34 11.34 18.76
C GLU A 89 -4.58 12.13 18.34
N LYS A 90 -4.57 13.46 18.56
CA LYS A 90 -5.69 14.33 18.16
C LYS A 90 -6.04 14.19 16.67
N ILE A 91 -5.05 14.24 15.78
CA ILE A 91 -5.32 14.09 14.33
C ILE A 91 -5.68 12.66 13.92
N SER A 92 -5.30 11.65 14.71
CA SER A 92 -5.66 10.25 14.45
C SER A 92 -7.13 9.94 14.76
N MET A 93 -7.81 10.80 15.52
CA MET A 93 -9.23 10.70 15.84
C MET A 93 -10.14 11.48 14.86
N ASN A 94 -9.56 12.23 13.93
CA ASN A 94 -10.30 13.08 12.99
C ASN A 94 -10.93 12.30 11.80
N ALA A 95 -11.47 13.00 10.81
CA ALA A 95 -11.99 12.37 9.59
C ALA A 95 -10.90 11.56 8.84
N VAL A 96 -11.33 10.54 8.08
CA VAL A 96 -10.46 9.61 7.31
C VAL A 96 -9.35 10.32 6.53
N SER A 97 -9.66 11.44 5.86
CA SER A 97 -8.68 12.21 5.09
C SER A 97 -7.53 12.74 5.95
N VAL A 98 -7.81 13.15 7.19
CA VAL A 98 -6.83 13.67 8.15
C VAL A 98 -6.03 12.53 8.78
N ARG A 99 -6.71 11.44 9.15
CA ARG A 99 -6.09 10.25 9.76
C ARG A 99 -4.98 9.66 8.87
N LYS A 100 -5.14 9.73 7.55
CA LYS A 100 -4.09 9.32 6.58
C LYS A 100 -2.79 10.12 6.77
N HIS A 101 -2.90 11.42 7.04
CA HIS A 101 -1.73 12.26 7.34
C HIS A 101 -1.14 11.95 8.70
N ALA A 102 -1.96 11.60 9.70
CA ALA A 102 -1.48 11.12 10.99
C ALA A 102 -0.64 9.85 10.85
N ILE A 103 -1.07 8.88 10.02
CA ILE A 103 -0.33 7.65 9.73
C ILE A 103 1.01 7.97 9.08
N PHE A 104 1.00 8.82 8.04
CA PHE A 104 2.22 9.21 7.34
C PHE A 104 3.20 9.95 8.27
N LEU A 105 2.74 10.93 9.06
CA LEU A 105 3.57 11.62 10.05
C LEU A 105 4.12 10.66 11.10
N SER A 106 3.30 9.71 11.58
CA SER A 106 3.74 8.70 12.55
C SER A 106 4.92 7.90 12.00
N SER A 107 4.87 7.48 10.74
CA SER A 107 5.95 6.71 10.10
C SER A 107 7.26 7.49 9.88
N LEU A 108 7.23 8.81 10.03
CA LEU A 108 8.40 9.68 9.86
C LEU A 108 9.00 10.15 11.19
N LEU A 109 8.17 10.32 12.21
CA LEU A 109 8.53 11.05 13.42
C LEU A 109 8.55 10.19 14.68
N LEU A 110 7.84 9.06 14.70
CA LEU A 110 7.80 8.23 15.89
C LEU A 110 9.04 7.32 15.98
N PRO A 111 9.49 7.02 17.22
CA PRO A 111 10.40 5.91 17.47
C PRO A 111 9.82 4.59 16.96
N LEU A 112 10.70 3.63 16.67
CA LEU A 112 10.31 2.34 16.07
C LEU A 112 9.25 1.61 16.91
N ASP A 113 9.44 1.51 18.22
CA ASP A 113 8.53 0.76 19.10
C ASP A 113 7.09 1.31 19.05
N GLU A 114 6.96 2.62 19.13
CA GLU A 114 5.67 3.33 19.03
C GLU A 114 5.02 3.19 17.64
N LEU A 115 5.84 3.20 16.59
CA LEU A 115 5.36 3.00 15.23
C LEU A 115 4.86 1.56 15.02
N LEU A 116 5.56 0.56 15.57
CA LEU A 116 5.14 -0.84 15.52
C LEU A 116 3.81 -1.05 16.26
N LEU A 117 3.62 -0.44 17.44
CA LEU A 117 2.34 -0.46 18.16
C LEU A 117 1.21 0.11 17.30
N LYS A 118 1.44 1.23 16.59
CA LYS A 118 0.46 1.79 15.66
C LYS A 118 0.15 0.85 14.50
N TYR A 119 1.15 0.17 13.94
CA TYR A 119 0.93 -0.80 12.86
C TYR A 119 0.16 -2.04 13.35
N GLN A 120 0.46 -2.56 14.55
CA GLN A 120 -0.31 -3.64 15.17
C GLN A 120 -1.77 -3.25 15.45
N GLY A 121 -2.04 -1.95 15.62
CA GLY A 121 -3.38 -1.40 15.76
C GLY A 121 -4.29 -1.58 14.54
N ILE A 122 -3.75 -1.98 13.38
CA ILE A 122 -4.51 -2.15 12.12
C ILE A 122 -5.70 -3.11 12.25
N GLN A 123 -5.59 -4.13 13.10
CA GLN A 123 -6.65 -5.11 13.35
C GLN A 123 -7.88 -4.49 14.02
N TYR A 124 -7.68 -3.45 14.85
CA TYR A 124 -8.74 -2.76 15.60
C TYR A 124 -9.37 -1.60 14.83
N GLU A 125 -8.74 -1.18 13.72
CA GLU A 125 -9.32 -0.16 12.86
C GLU A 125 -10.65 -0.65 12.28
N LYS A 126 -11.66 0.22 12.18
CA LYS A 126 -12.95 -0.14 11.56
C LYS A 126 -13.07 0.38 10.14
N ASN A 127 -12.40 1.48 9.82
CA ASN A 127 -12.46 2.10 8.51
C ASN A 127 -11.51 1.41 7.52
N SER A 128 -12.05 0.79 6.46
CA SER A 128 -11.28 0.09 5.44
C SER A 128 -10.26 0.98 4.72
N SER A 129 -10.57 2.25 4.47
CA SER A 129 -9.62 3.19 3.84
C SER A 129 -8.46 3.52 4.77
N VAL A 130 -8.71 3.64 6.08
CA VAL A 130 -7.63 3.85 7.06
C VAL A 130 -6.79 2.59 7.20
N LYS A 131 -7.41 1.40 7.30
CA LYS A 131 -6.71 0.10 7.27
C LYS A 131 -5.72 -0.01 6.12
N GLN A 132 -6.20 0.26 4.90
CA GLN A 132 -5.35 0.24 3.71
C GLN A 132 -4.17 1.22 3.81
N HIS A 133 -4.39 2.42 4.35
CA HIS A 133 -3.31 3.39 4.53
C HIS A 133 -2.29 2.98 5.58
N ILE A 134 -2.72 2.33 6.68
CA ILE A 134 -1.81 1.74 7.67
C ILE A 134 -0.98 0.64 7.01
N PHE A 135 -1.61 -0.28 6.27
CA PHE A 135 -0.92 -1.34 5.54
C PHE A 135 0.11 -0.77 4.56
N LEU A 136 -0.27 0.19 3.72
CA LEU A 136 0.62 0.79 2.73
C LEU A 136 1.78 1.54 3.38
N SER A 137 1.55 2.18 4.52
CA SER A 137 2.62 2.81 5.30
C SER A 137 3.59 1.76 5.85
N CYS A 138 3.07 0.71 6.49
CA CYS A 138 3.87 -0.40 7.01
C CYS A 138 4.67 -1.09 5.89
N TYR A 139 4.06 -1.34 4.73
CA TYR A 139 4.71 -1.96 3.58
C TYR A 139 5.89 -1.13 3.07
N LYS A 140 5.69 0.20 2.92
CA LYS A 140 6.77 1.12 2.53
C LYS A 140 7.89 1.17 3.56
N PHE A 141 7.53 1.17 4.85
CA PHE A 141 8.49 1.17 5.93
C PHE A 141 9.32 -0.12 5.98
N PHE A 142 8.68 -1.27 5.79
CA PHE A 142 9.32 -2.58 5.66
C PHE A 142 10.25 -2.65 4.45
N ALA A 143 9.77 -2.21 3.28
CA ALA A 143 10.56 -2.16 2.04
C ALA A 143 11.84 -1.32 2.20
N LYS A 144 11.73 -0.19 2.91
CA LYS A 144 12.86 0.74 3.12
C LYS A 144 13.86 0.24 4.16
N ASN A 145 13.39 -0.30 5.28
CA ASN A 145 14.22 -0.57 6.46
C ASN A 145 14.55 -2.05 6.68
N ASN A 146 13.92 -2.98 5.96
CA ASN A 146 14.13 -4.42 6.09
C ASN A 146 13.93 -4.96 7.54
N LEU A 147 12.90 -4.45 8.23
CA LEU A 147 12.63 -4.77 9.63
C LEU A 147 11.77 -6.03 9.77
N PRO A 148 12.27 -7.10 10.41
CA PRO A 148 11.53 -8.36 10.59
C PRO A 148 10.17 -8.22 11.27
N GLU A 149 10.04 -7.27 12.20
CA GLU A 149 8.87 -7.05 13.04
C GLU A 149 7.65 -6.61 12.22
N CYS A 150 7.88 -5.98 11.05
CA CYS A 150 6.80 -5.59 10.16
C CYS A 150 6.22 -6.79 9.39
N TRP A 151 6.99 -7.86 9.17
CA TRP A 151 6.54 -8.98 8.34
C TRP A 151 5.28 -9.67 8.88
N PRO A 152 5.19 -10.05 10.17
CA PRO A 152 3.97 -10.63 10.73
C PRO A 152 2.74 -9.74 10.55
N ILE A 153 2.91 -8.42 10.71
CA ILE A 153 1.83 -7.44 10.56
C ILE A 153 1.33 -7.38 9.10
N LEU A 154 2.26 -7.33 8.15
CA LEU A 154 1.94 -7.32 6.73
C LEU A 154 1.26 -8.62 6.28
N ARG A 155 1.78 -9.76 6.75
CA ARG A 155 1.24 -11.08 6.47
C ARG A 155 -0.19 -11.20 6.96
N ASP A 156 -0.45 -10.86 8.23
CA ASP A 156 -1.78 -10.90 8.81
C ASP A 156 -2.79 -10.05 8.02
N TYR A 157 -2.38 -8.87 7.57
CA TYR A 157 -3.23 -8.05 6.70
C TYR A 157 -3.52 -8.72 5.35
N ILE A 158 -2.49 -9.30 4.72
CA ILE A 158 -2.60 -9.98 3.42
C ILE A 158 -3.52 -11.21 3.53
N ASP A 159 -3.48 -11.94 4.65
CA ASP A 159 -4.37 -13.08 4.92
C ASP A 159 -5.87 -12.71 4.92
N HIS A 160 -6.17 -11.45 5.26
CA HIS A 160 -7.53 -10.88 5.33
C HIS A 160 -7.84 -9.91 4.18
N LEU A 161 -7.10 -9.98 3.08
CA LEU A 161 -7.28 -9.09 1.94
C LEU A 161 -8.66 -9.27 1.29
N GLU A 162 -9.40 -8.18 1.12
CA GLU A 162 -10.71 -8.19 0.45
C GLU A 162 -10.60 -7.85 -1.05
N LYS A 163 -11.53 -8.39 -1.86
CA LYS A 163 -11.59 -8.21 -3.32
C LYS A 163 -11.73 -6.75 -3.81
N ASN A 164 -12.23 -5.85 -2.98
CA ASN A 164 -12.42 -4.44 -3.30
C ASN A 164 -11.13 -3.60 -3.10
N GLN A 165 -10.06 -4.16 -2.52
CA GLN A 165 -8.85 -3.44 -2.12
C GLN A 165 -7.84 -3.31 -3.27
N LYS A 166 -8.27 -2.73 -4.39
CA LYS A 166 -7.47 -2.61 -5.63
C LYS A 166 -6.10 -1.95 -5.43
N ASP A 167 -6.03 -0.93 -4.58
CA ASP A 167 -4.77 -0.21 -4.33
C ASP A 167 -3.75 -1.08 -3.59
N VAL A 168 -4.22 -1.93 -2.67
CA VAL A 168 -3.36 -2.89 -1.98
C VAL A 168 -2.89 -3.97 -2.94
N LEU A 169 -3.81 -4.54 -3.73
CA LEU A 169 -3.50 -5.54 -4.76
C LEU A 169 -2.41 -5.05 -5.73
N LYS A 170 -2.49 -3.79 -6.17
CA LYS A 170 -1.48 -3.18 -7.05
C LYS A 170 -0.09 -3.08 -6.41
N VAL A 171 -0.01 -2.91 -5.10
CA VAL A 171 1.26 -2.77 -4.38
C VAL A 171 1.87 -4.13 -4.06
N ILE A 172 1.07 -5.11 -3.62
CA ILE A 172 1.59 -6.42 -3.25
C ILE A 172 2.08 -7.25 -4.45
N ILE A 173 1.64 -6.95 -5.68
CA ILE A 173 2.21 -7.59 -6.88
C ILE A 173 3.60 -7.02 -7.26
N GLN A 174 4.03 -5.91 -6.65
CA GLN A 174 5.33 -5.27 -6.90
C GLN A 174 6.42 -5.85 -6.00
N VAL A 175 6.75 -7.13 -6.21
CA VAL A 175 7.73 -7.91 -5.43
C VAL A 175 9.12 -7.27 -5.36
N SER A 176 9.48 -6.44 -6.34
CA SER A 176 10.77 -5.76 -6.39
C SER A 176 11.03 -4.84 -5.19
N GLN A 177 9.97 -4.32 -4.56
CA GLN A 177 10.04 -3.46 -3.37
C GLN A 177 10.27 -4.26 -2.09
N VAL A 178 10.00 -5.56 -2.09
CA VAL A 178 10.17 -6.42 -0.92
C VAL A 178 11.67 -6.70 -0.72
N PRO A 179 12.19 -6.66 0.52
CA PRO A 179 13.58 -6.99 0.78
C PRO A 179 13.89 -8.43 0.36
N LYS A 180 15.06 -8.65 -0.24
CA LYS A 180 15.42 -9.90 -0.94
C LYS A 180 15.19 -11.16 -0.10
N GLN A 181 15.55 -11.13 1.18
CA GLN A 181 15.40 -12.26 2.10
C GLN A 181 13.95 -12.68 2.37
N TYR A 182 12.99 -11.77 2.19
CA TYR A 182 11.56 -12.02 2.39
C TYR A 182 10.81 -12.30 1.10
N ARG A 183 11.40 -12.05 -0.08
CA ARG A 183 10.73 -12.22 -1.36
C ARG A 183 10.16 -13.62 -1.58
N PRO A 184 10.88 -14.72 -1.31
CA PRO A 184 10.35 -16.06 -1.59
C PRO A 184 9.06 -16.33 -0.82
N ILE A 185 9.10 -16.10 0.50
CA ILE A 185 7.93 -16.29 1.36
C ILE A 185 6.81 -15.31 1.03
N PHE A 186 7.14 -14.08 0.60
CA PHE A 186 6.16 -13.09 0.17
C PHE A 186 5.45 -13.50 -1.12
N ILE A 187 6.19 -13.95 -2.14
CA ILE A 187 5.64 -14.40 -3.43
C ILE A 187 4.71 -15.60 -3.21
N GLU A 188 5.18 -16.61 -2.47
CA GLU A 188 4.39 -17.82 -2.16
C GLU A 188 3.06 -17.43 -1.49
N HIS A 189 3.14 -16.51 -0.52
CA HIS A 189 1.99 -16.07 0.24
C HIS A 189 1.00 -15.23 -0.59
N VAL A 190 1.48 -14.25 -1.34
CA VAL A 190 0.63 -13.44 -2.23
C VAL A 190 -0.02 -14.31 -3.30
N TRP A 191 0.70 -15.26 -3.89
CA TRP A 191 0.14 -16.19 -4.87
C TRP A 191 -1.00 -17.03 -4.28
N PHE A 192 -0.81 -17.56 -3.06
CA PHE A 192 -1.84 -18.31 -2.35
C PHE A 192 -3.11 -17.47 -2.14
N ILE A 193 -2.97 -16.21 -1.69
CA ILE A 193 -4.11 -15.31 -1.48
C ILE A 193 -4.80 -14.93 -2.79
N LEU A 194 -4.05 -14.64 -3.86
CA LEU A 194 -4.65 -14.35 -5.17
C LEU A 194 -5.45 -15.55 -5.70
N ASN A 195 -4.96 -16.78 -5.53
CA ASN A 195 -5.70 -17.99 -5.90
C ASN A 195 -6.98 -18.16 -5.06
N LYS A 196 -6.90 -17.92 -3.75
CA LYS A 196 -8.08 -17.96 -2.86
C LYS A 196 -9.15 -16.99 -3.35
N LEU A 197 -8.76 -15.73 -3.62
CA LEU A 197 -9.68 -14.71 -4.12
C LEU A 197 -10.21 -15.01 -5.53
N LYS A 198 -9.40 -15.61 -6.41
CA LYS A 198 -9.85 -16.02 -7.75
C LYS A 198 -10.97 -17.06 -7.67
N LYS A 199 -10.89 -18.02 -6.75
CA LYS A 199 -11.95 -19.01 -6.49
C LYS A 199 -13.25 -18.39 -6.00
N GLU A 200 -13.21 -17.17 -5.46
CA GLU A 200 -14.39 -16.38 -5.07
C GLU A 200 -14.97 -15.56 -6.24
N ASN A 201 -14.69 -15.96 -7.49
CA ASN A 201 -15.13 -15.31 -8.74
C ASN A 201 -14.61 -13.87 -8.92
N VAL A 202 -13.41 -13.58 -8.43
CA VAL A 202 -12.74 -12.29 -8.65
C VAL A 202 -11.84 -12.38 -9.88
N LYS A 203 -12.01 -11.47 -10.84
CA LYS A 203 -11.11 -11.34 -12.00
C LYS A 203 -9.74 -10.83 -11.55
N LEU A 204 -8.79 -11.73 -11.36
CA LEU A 204 -7.42 -11.45 -10.89
C LEU A 204 -6.32 -11.86 -11.87
N ASP A 205 -6.68 -12.31 -13.07
CA ASP A 205 -5.71 -12.83 -14.05
C ASP A 205 -4.66 -11.78 -14.42
N GLU A 206 -5.04 -10.50 -14.55
CA GLU A 206 -4.09 -9.40 -14.77
C GLU A 206 -3.09 -9.24 -13.62
N ASN A 207 -3.55 -9.32 -12.37
CA ASN A 207 -2.70 -9.21 -11.19
C ASN A 207 -1.73 -10.39 -11.09
N MET A 208 -2.23 -11.61 -11.32
CA MET A 208 -1.45 -12.84 -11.29
C MET A 208 -0.42 -12.88 -12.44
N ASN A 209 -0.82 -12.50 -13.66
CA ASN A 209 0.07 -12.32 -14.80
C ASN A 209 1.18 -11.31 -14.48
N SER A 210 0.81 -10.15 -13.92
CA SER A 210 1.77 -9.12 -13.53
C SER A 210 2.76 -9.63 -12.49
N LEU A 211 2.28 -10.37 -11.48
CA LEU A 211 3.13 -10.98 -10.46
C LEU A 211 4.17 -11.92 -11.09
N LEU A 212 3.76 -12.85 -11.96
CA LEU A 212 4.68 -13.79 -12.64
C LEU A 212 5.70 -13.08 -13.52
N ASN A 213 5.24 -12.11 -14.32
CA ASN A 213 6.10 -11.38 -15.25
C ASN A 213 7.16 -10.53 -14.52
N ASN A 214 6.86 -10.09 -13.30
CA ASN A 214 7.79 -9.33 -12.46
C ASN A 214 8.86 -10.18 -11.76
N LEU A 215 8.74 -11.52 -11.75
CA LEU A 215 9.72 -12.40 -11.12
C LEU A 215 11.03 -12.43 -11.91
N LYS A 216 12.14 -12.15 -11.22
CA LYS A 216 13.50 -12.20 -11.77
C LYS A 216 14.14 -13.54 -11.46
N LYS A 217 15.24 -13.85 -12.17
CA LYS A 217 16.07 -15.05 -11.95
C LYS A 217 16.34 -15.35 -10.47
N GLN A 218 16.77 -14.32 -9.71
CA GLN A 218 17.10 -14.48 -8.29
C GLN A 218 15.89 -14.87 -7.44
N ASP A 219 14.69 -14.42 -7.81
CA ASP A 219 13.47 -14.73 -7.08
C ASP A 219 13.09 -16.20 -7.35
N ILE A 220 13.16 -16.64 -8.61
CA ILE A 220 12.88 -18.02 -9.04
C ILE A 220 13.81 -19.04 -8.36
N ILE A 221 15.11 -18.75 -8.24
CA ILE A 221 16.09 -19.63 -7.59
C ILE A 221 15.71 -19.91 -6.13
N CYS A 222 15.09 -18.95 -5.45
CA CYS A 222 14.81 -19.03 -4.03
C CYS A 222 13.41 -19.57 -3.70
N LEU A 223 12.55 -19.78 -4.70
CA LEU A 223 11.22 -20.36 -4.50
C LEU A 223 11.31 -21.87 -4.24
N LYS A 224 10.40 -22.40 -3.42
CA LYS A 224 10.32 -23.84 -3.18
C LYS A 224 9.87 -24.58 -4.44
N ASP A 225 10.53 -25.70 -4.74
CA ASP A 225 10.16 -26.57 -5.85
C ASP A 225 8.69 -27.02 -5.78
N THR A 226 8.19 -27.32 -4.57
CA THR A 226 6.78 -27.72 -4.38
C THR A 226 5.82 -26.61 -4.80
N PHE A 227 6.08 -25.37 -4.39
CA PHE A 227 5.29 -24.21 -4.79
C PHE A 227 5.31 -24.01 -6.31
N CYS A 228 6.50 -24.06 -6.93
CA CYS A 228 6.64 -23.89 -8.37
C CYS A 228 5.87 -24.97 -9.14
N MET A 229 5.96 -26.22 -8.69
CA MET A 229 5.24 -27.33 -9.32
C MET A 229 3.73 -27.16 -9.19
N ASP A 230 3.23 -26.87 -7.98
CA ASP A 230 1.79 -26.67 -7.74
C ASP A 230 1.24 -25.53 -8.62
N LEU A 231 1.97 -24.42 -8.72
CA LEU A 231 1.64 -23.28 -9.56
C LEU A 231 1.49 -23.69 -11.02
N ILE A 232 2.44 -24.46 -11.54
CA ILE A 232 2.45 -24.86 -12.93
C ILE A 232 1.31 -25.86 -13.19
N GLU A 233 1.16 -26.86 -12.33
CA GLU A 233 0.14 -27.89 -12.48
C GLU A 233 -1.28 -27.30 -12.42
N SER A 234 -1.53 -26.38 -11.49
CA SER A 234 -2.85 -25.76 -11.34
C SER A 234 -3.25 -24.84 -12.49
N ASN A 235 -2.28 -24.32 -13.27
CA ASN A 235 -2.56 -23.32 -14.31
C ASN A 235 -2.35 -23.82 -15.75
N LEU A 236 -1.48 -24.80 -16.00
CA LEU A 236 -1.30 -25.39 -17.33
C LEU A 236 -2.08 -26.69 -17.53
N PHE A 237 -2.37 -27.42 -16.45
CA PHE A 237 -3.02 -28.73 -16.53
C PHE A 237 -4.44 -28.74 -15.93
N GLY A 238 -4.94 -27.56 -15.56
CA GLY A 238 -6.33 -27.35 -15.18
C GLY A 238 -7.28 -27.53 -16.37
N ILE A 239 -8.54 -27.86 -16.07
CA ILE A 239 -9.59 -28.15 -17.07
C ILE A 239 -10.13 -26.87 -17.74
N ASP A 240 -9.91 -25.70 -17.14
CA ASP A 240 -10.41 -24.42 -17.63
C ASP A 240 -9.39 -23.71 -18.54
N GLU A 241 -9.86 -23.13 -19.64
CA GLU A 241 -9.04 -22.26 -20.52
C GLU A 241 -8.39 -21.14 -19.71
N CYS A 242 -7.06 -21.18 -19.57
CA CYS A 242 -6.34 -20.27 -18.69
C CYS A 242 -5.93 -19.00 -19.47
N SER A 243 -6.57 -17.87 -19.16
CA SER A 243 -6.22 -16.53 -19.67
C SER A 243 -4.79 -16.07 -19.31
N MET A 244 -4.04 -16.85 -18.53
CA MET A 244 -2.68 -16.58 -18.05
C MET A 244 -1.59 -17.40 -18.76
N GLU A 245 -1.97 -18.14 -19.80
CA GLU A 245 -1.11 -19.14 -20.45
C GLU A 245 0.30 -18.62 -20.80
N ASP A 246 0.41 -17.42 -21.38
CA ASP A 246 1.71 -16.83 -21.74
C ASP A 246 2.62 -16.54 -20.53
N SER A 247 2.08 -15.94 -19.46
CA SER A 247 2.88 -15.58 -18.27
C SER A 247 3.29 -16.83 -17.49
N VAL A 248 2.43 -17.85 -17.48
CA VAL A 248 2.74 -19.15 -16.89
C VAL A 248 3.81 -19.87 -17.70
N PHE A 249 3.76 -19.83 -19.04
CA PHE A 249 4.83 -20.38 -19.88
C PHE A 249 6.16 -19.66 -19.70
N ASP A 250 6.16 -18.33 -19.58
CA ASP A 250 7.37 -17.58 -19.29
C ASP A 250 7.95 -17.95 -17.91
N PHE A 251 7.09 -18.08 -16.91
CA PHE A 251 7.48 -18.59 -15.59
C PHE A 251 8.09 -20.00 -15.68
N VAL A 252 7.46 -20.93 -16.42
CA VAL A 252 7.98 -22.28 -16.62
C VAL A 252 9.36 -22.26 -17.26
N ARG A 253 9.58 -21.45 -18.30
CA ARG A 253 10.90 -21.29 -18.93
C ARG A 253 11.93 -20.82 -17.92
N LYS A 254 11.61 -19.78 -17.14
CA LYS A 254 12.49 -19.27 -16.08
C LYS A 254 12.77 -20.33 -15.01
N PHE A 255 11.76 -21.10 -14.59
CA PHE A 255 11.91 -22.18 -13.62
C PHE A 255 12.82 -23.30 -14.13
N LEU A 256 12.64 -23.75 -15.36
CA LEU A 256 13.50 -24.76 -15.99
C LEU A 256 14.95 -24.28 -16.12
N LEU A 257 15.16 -23.02 -16.51
CA LEU A 257 16.49 -22.43 -16.66
C LEU A 257 17.20 -22.19 -15.33
N TYR A 258 16.47 -21.77 -14.29
CA TYR A 258 17.08 -21.20 -13.08
C TYR A 258 16.68 -21.87 -11.76
N GLY A 259 15.46 -22.37 -11.61
CA GLY A 259 14.99 -23.01 -10.38
C GLY A 259 15.31 -24.51 -10.34
N GLY A 260 14.78 -25.25 -9.36
CA GLY A 260 14.61 -26.71 -9.42
C GLY A 260 15.84 -27.60 -9.26
N ASN A 261 15.70 -28.70 -8.51
CA ASN A 261 16.60 -29.85 -8.65
C ASN A 261 16.41 -30.52 -10.03
N SER A 262 17.47 -31.09 -10.62
CA SER A 262 17.47 -31.71 -11.95
C SER A 262 16.38 -32.78 -12.11
N LYS A 263 16.08 -33.54 -11.05
CA LYS A 263 15.01 -34.56 -11.04
C LYS A 263 13.62 -33.99 -11.29
N ASN A 264 13.30 -32.85 -10.66
CA ASN A 264 11.99 -32.20 -10.81
C ASN A 264 11.82 -31.62 -12.22
N LYS A 265 12.89 -31.05 -12.79
CA LYS A 265 12.91 -30.56 -14.17
C LYS A 265 12.64 -31.68 -15.18
N ILE A 266 13.29 -32.83 -15.02
CA ILE A 266 13.12 -33.97 -15.93
C ILE A 266 11.68 -34.49 -15.87
N SER A 267 11.15 -34.73 -14.67
CA SER A 267 9.76 -35.17 -14.47
C SER A 267 8.76 -34.21 -15.12
N PHE A 268 8.99 -32.90 -14.96
CA PHE A 268 8.13 -31.89 -15.55
C PHE A 268 8.25 -31.80 -17.09
N CYS A 269 9.47 -31.83 -17.65
CA CYS A 269 9.67 -31.90 -19.09
C CYS A 269 8.97 -33.13 -19.71
N SER A 270 9.00 -34.27 -19.03
CA SER A 270 8.26 -35.47 -19.45
C SER A 270 6.75 -35.24 -19.44
N LYS A 271 6.19 -34.58 -18.41
CA LYS A 271 4.75 -34.23 -18.36
C LYS A 271 4.35 -33.26 -19.48
N LEU A 272 5.13 -32.21 -19.72
CA LEU A 272 4.89 -31.27 -20.83
C LEU A 272 4.91 -31.96 -22.19
N PHE A 273 5.87 -32.87 -22.41
CA PHE A 273 5.98 -33.63 -23.66
C PHE A 273 4.75 -34.51 -23.90
N MET A 274 4.25 -35.18 -22.84
CA MET A 274 3.02 -35.98 -22.92
C MET A 274 1.79 -35.15 -23.29
N ILE A 275 1.74 -33.88 -22.90
CA ILE A 275 0.61 -32.98 -23.17
C ILE A 275 0.70 -32.37 -24.56
N SER A 276 1.90 -32.01 -25.02
CA SER A 276 2.12 -31.64 -26.42
C SER A 276 1.68 -32.76 -27.38
N ASN A 277 1.81 -34.03 -26.96
CA ASN A 277 1.38 -35.20 -27.73
C ASN A 277 -0.12 -35.53 -27.58
N ARG A 278 -0.79 -35.08 -26.51
CA ARG A 278 -2.26 -35.17 -26.37
C ARG A 278 -2.96 -34.04 -27.12
N ASN A 279 -2.36 -32.86 -27.12
CA ASN A 279 -2.86 -31.67 -27.80
C ASN A 279 -2.34 -31.54 -29.23
N SER A 280 -1.68 -32.54 -29.83
CA SER A 280 -1.26 -32.48 -31.24
C SER A 280 -2.41 -32.54 -32.27
N GLY A 281 -3.67 -32.42 -31.82
CA GLY A 281 -4.79 -31.93 -32.64
C GLY A 281 -4.94 -30.39 -32.67
N ILE A 282 -4.29 -29.66 -31.76
CA ILE A 282 -4.28 -28.20 -31.59
C ILE A 282 -2.83 -27.72 -31.54
N LYS A 283 -2.35 -27.18 -32.66
CA LYS A 283 -0.95 -26.74 -32.88
C LYS A 283 -0.42 -25.81 -31.78
N MET A 284 0.40 -26.33 -30.86
CA MET A 284 1.30 -25.50 -30.06
C MET A 284 2.37 -24.88 -30.98
N LYS A 285 2.19 -23.60 -31.34
CA LYS A 285 3.26 -22.79 -31.97
C LYS A 285 4.22 -22.32 -30.88
N VAL A 286 5.13 -23.18 -30.43
CA VAL A 286 6.30 -22.73 -29.69
C VAL A 286 7.27 -22.09 -30.68
N LYS A 287 7.17 -20.78 -30.88
CA LYS A 287 8.22 -20.00 -31.55
C LYS A 287 9.41 -19.88 -30.60
N LEU A 288 10.36 -20.79 -30.71
CA LEU A 288 11.73 -20.53 -30.26
C LEU A 288 12.33 -19.53 -31.26
N LYS A 289 12.63 -18.32 -30.81
CA LYS A 289 13.50 -17.39 -31.57
C LYS A 289 14.96 -17.79 -31.32
N PRO A 290 15.82 -17.71 -32.35
CA PRO A 290 17.25 -18.05 -32.27
C PRO A 290 18.00 -17.12 -31.33
#